data_AF-A0A2D4FAK7-F1
#
_entry.id   AF-A0A2D4FAK7-F1
#
_cell.length_a   1.000
_cell.length_b   1.000
_cell.length_c   1.000
_cell.angle_alpha   90.00
_cell.angle_beta   90.00
_cell.angle_gamma   90.00
#
_symmetry.space_group_name_H-M   'P 1'
#
loop_
_entity.id
_entity.type
_entity.pdbx_description
1 polymer ?
#
loop_
_entity_poly.entity_id
_entity_poly.type
_entity_poly.pdbx_seq_one_letter_code
_entity_poly.pdbx_strand_id
1 'polypeptide(L)'
;MESCKGENSKDILKSNLGNDTCEKMEDVILSEDTQTEDKSPLREPSAQENRHMEIWSVLESVWNRINVFSFEIFQKVDLSAIPPTSNMSSFQEAFMGLQKLMSTVNEILAGIQQVLVPNSSFQDVWALYRFLTNNEVNNSTKFTAEELYDCISQEIYRTRLSVGCGQLMQLEHTVRQCYESVLLEIKNRGWF
;
A
#
# COMPACT_ATOMS: atom_id res chain seq x y z
N MET A 1 -3.86 46.81 0.66
CA MET A 1 -3.69 45.92 -0.50
C MET A 1 -2.31 46.19 -1.04
N GLU A 2 -1.41 45.19 -0.98
CA GLU A 2 -0.07 45.16 -1.59
C GLU A 2 0.95 46.26 -1.15
N SER A 3 2.22 46.25 -1.60
CA SER A 3 3.26 45.18 -1.52
C SER A 3 4.66 45.70 -1.97
N CYS A 4 5.76 45.13 -1.44
CA CYS A 4 7.14 45.13 -2.00
C CYS A 4 7.88 46.48 -2.26
N LYS A 5 9.15 46.54 -2.73
CA LYS A 5 10.45 45.87 -2.37
C LYS A 5 11.62 46.44 -3.26
N GLY A 6 12.88 46.38 -2.80
CA GLY A 6 14.13 46.67 -3.57
C GLY A 6 14.99 47.83 -3.00
N GLU A 7 16.28 48.09 -3.31
CA GLU A 7 17.37 47.45 -4.10
C GLU A 7 18.68 48.34 -3.92
N ASN A 8 19.96 48.07 -4.26
CA ASN A 8 20.84 46.93 -4.67
C ASN A 8 22.35 47.42 -4.68
N SER A 9 23.34 46.63 -5.15
CA SER A 9 24.78 46.95 -5.44
C SER A 9 25.77 47.07 -4.23
N LYS A 10 27.10 46.81 -4.32
CA LYS A 10 28.01 46.47 -5.45
C LYS A 10 29.31 45.74 -5.02
N ASP A 11 30.08 45.23 -6.00
CA ASP A 11 31.19 44.25 -5.91
C ASP A 11 32.64 44.80 -5.74
N ILE A 12 33.59 43.89 -5.49
CA ILE A 12 34.97 43.88 -6.06
C ILE A 12 35.60 42.46 -5.93
N LEU A 13 36.43 42.05 -6.90
CA LEU A 13 37.08 40.72 -6.99
C LEU A 13 38.62 40.81 -7.11
N LYS A 14 39.34 39.78 -6.67
CA LYS A 14 40.71 39.46 -7.13
C LYS A 14 41.04 37.96 -7.02
N SER A 15 42.10 37.50 -7.69
CA SER A 15 42.21 36.14 -8.27
C SER A 15 43.37 35.26 -7.77
N ASN A 16 43.28 33.96 -8.10
CA ASN A 16 44.21 32.86 -7.77
C ASN A 16 45.60 32.92 -8.48
N LEU A 17 46.47 31.98 -8.05
CA LEU A 17 47.71 31.40 -8.65
C LEU A 17 48.95 31.65 -7.76
N GLY A 18 49.85 30.69 -7.49
CA GLY A 18 49.97 29.29 -7.93
C GLY A 18 50.90 28.46 -7.01
N ASN A 19 51.44 27.35 -7.52
CA ASN A 19 52.14 26.29 -6.77
C ASN A 19 53.67 26.30 -6.90
N ASP A 20 54.39 25.88 -5.85
CA ASP A 20 55.78 25.38 -5.94
C ASP A 20 56.08 24.36 -4.80
N THR A 21 57.33 23.91 -4.66
CA THR A 21 57.68 22.51 -4.38
C THR A 21 58.46 22.20 -3.08
N CYS A 22 58.53 20.89 -2.80
CA CYS A 22 59.64 20.14 -2.16
C CYS A 22 59.47 19.62 -0.71
N GLU A 23 60.32 18.63 -0.39
CA GLU A 23 60.17 17.59 0.64
C GLU A 23 60.56 18.02 2.06
N LYS A 24 59.94 17.41 3.08
CA LYS A 24 60.68 16.63 4.09
C LYS A 24 59.79 15.61 4.82
N MET A 25 60.42 14.57 5.37
CA MET A 25 59.83 13.51 6.21
C MET A 25 60.54 13.51 7.57
N GLU A 26 59.78 13.47 8.68
CA GLU A 26 60.26 13.16 10.04
C GLU A 26 59.06 12.91 10.98
N ASP A 27 59.30 12.26 12.12
CA ASP A 27 58.30 11.55 12.94
C ASP A 27 58.01 12.25 14.30
N VAL A 28 56.72 12.37 14.68
CA VAL A 28 56.26 12.79 16.03
C VAL A 28 54.95 12.10 16.37
N ILE A 29 54.85 11.60 17.62
CA ILE A 29 53.77 10.75 18.13
C ILE A 29 52.75 11.53 18.97
N LEU A 30 51.46 11.20 18.78
CA LEU A 30 50.26 11.48 19.60
C LEU A 30 49.88 12.94 19.93
N SER A 31 48.67 13.29 19.51
CA SER A 31 47.66 14.03 20.31
C SER A 31 46.27 13.56 19.89
N GLU A 32 45.31 13.51 20.82
CA GLU A 32 43.91 13.26 20.52
C GLU A 32 43.25 14.51 19.90
N ASP A 33 42.39 14.31 18.89
CA ASP A 33 41.16 15.09 18.80
C ASP A 33 40.05 14.23 18.14
N THR A 34 38.81 14.38 18.60
CA THR A 34 37.71 13.45 18.30
C THR A 34 36.87 13.92 17.12
N GLN A 35 37.11 13.36 15.94
CA GLN A 35 36.08 13.33 14.89
C GLN A 35 35.20 12.10 15.05
N THR A 36 34.16 12.23 15.87
CA THR A 36 33.01 11.31 15.79
C THR A 36 32.32 11.49 14.45
N GLU A 37 32.43 10.50 13.55
CA GLU A 37 31.40 10.34 12.52
C GLU A 37 30.05 10.26 13.24
N ASP A 38 29.07 11.09 12.87
CA ASP A 38 27.69 10.93 13.31
C ASP A 38 27.05 9.75 12.54
N LYS A 39 27.61 8.58 12.81
CA LYS A 39 27.19 7.28 12.28
C LYS A 39 26.06 6.78 13.17
N SER A 40 24.94 7.54 13.14
CA SER A 40 23.68 7.20 13.79
C SER A 40 23.44 5.69 13.67
N PRO A 41 23.32 4.95 14.79
CA PRO A 41 23.30 3.50 14.74
C PRO A 41 22.21 3.02 13.80
N LEU A 42 22.57 2.15 12.85
CA LEU A 42 21.60 1.47 12.00
C LEU A 42 20.75 0.58 12.92
N ARG A 43 19.68 1.14 13.45
CA ARG A 43 18.83 0.54 14.47
C ARG A 43 18.20 -0.72 13.87
N GLU A 44 18.76 -1.87 14.23
CA GLU A 44 18.20 -3.17 13.89
C GLU A 44 16.72 -3.16 14.29
N PRO A 45 15.79 -3.51 13.38
CA PRO A 45 14.37 -3.47 13.69
C PRO A 45 14.10 -4.35 14.90
N SER A 46 13.42 -3.80 15.90
CA SER A 46 13.03 -4.55 17.08
C SER A 46 12.12 -5.72 16.68
N ALA A 47 12.02 -6.75 17.54
CA ALA A 47 11.14 -7.89 17.29
C ALA A 47 9.70 -7.45 16.95
N GLN A 48 9.19 -6.41 17.62
CA GLN A 48 7.86 -5.85 17.38
C GLN A 48 7.75 -5.14 16.01
N GLU A 49 8.74 -4.33 15.62
CA GLU A 49 8.78 -3.69 14.29
C GLU A 49 8.83 -4.72 13.15
N ASN A 50 9.55 -5.83 13.33
CA ASN A 50 9.54 -6.94 12.37
C ASN A 50 8.15 -7.59 12.27
N ARG A 51 7.47 -7.86 13.39
CA ARG A 51 6.11 -8.44 13.40
C ARG A 51 5.08 -7.52 12.73
N HIS A 52 5.19 -6.21 12.91
CA HIS A 52 4.34 -5.24 12.21
C HIS A 52 4.58 -5.24 10.69
N MET A 53 5.84 -5.35 10.26
CA MET A 53 6.19 -5.51 8.84
C MET A 53 5.66 -6.83 8.24
N GLU A 54 5.70 -7.95 9.00
CA GLU A 54 5.10 -9.23 8.59
C GLU A 54 3.57 -9.11 8.41
N ILE A 55 2.88 -8.50 9.38
CA ILE A 55 1.43 -8.23 9.31
C ILE A 55 1.09 -7.31 8.13
N TRP A 56 1.90 -6.28 7.89
CA TRP A 56 1.72 -5.38 6.76
C TRP A 56 1.93 -6.10 5.41
N SER A 57 2.93 -6.98 5.32
CA SER A 57 3.16 -7.80 4.12
C SER A 57 1.99 -8.73 3.79
N VAL A 58 1.29 -9.23 4.82
CA VAL A 58 0.04 -9.99 4.66
C VAL A 58 -1.06 -9.11 4.06
N LEU A 59 -1.28 -7.91 4.61
CA LEU A 59 -2.24 -6.94 4.06
C LEU A 59 -1.92 -6.58 2.60
N GLU A 60 -0.65 -6.32 2.27
CA GLU A 60 -0.19 -6.03 0.91
C GLU A 60 -0.34 -7.23 -0.05
N SER A 61 -0.09 -8.45 0.40
CA SER A 61 -0.24 -9.65 -0.43
C SER A 61 -1.71 -9.92 -0.80
N VAL A 62 -2.63 -9.68 0.15
CA VAL A 62 -4.08 -9.72 -0.04
C VAL A 62 -4.53 -8.61 -0.98
N TRP A 63 -4.03 -7.38 -0.77
CA TRP A 63 -4.28 -6.23 -1.64
C TRP A 63 -3.91 -6.51 -3.09
N ASN A 64 -2.69 -7.00 -3.31
CA ASN A 64 -2.17 -7.28 -4.65
C ASN A 64 -2.96 -8.40 -5.34
N ARG A 65 -3.38 -9.45 -4.62
CA ARG A 65 -4.25 -10.50 -5.17
C ARG A 65 -5.64 -10.00 -5.54
N ILE A 66 -6.25 -9.11 -4.75
CA ILE A 66 -7.54 -8.48 -5.08
C ILE A 66 -7.44 -7.66 -6.37
N ASN A 67 -6.34 -6.92 -6.57
CA ASN A 67 -6.12 -6.13 -7.79
C ASN A 67 -5.80 -6.98 -9.03
N VAL A 68 -5.00 -8.05 -8.89
CA VAL A 68 -4.76 -8.98 -10.01
C VAL A 68 -6.06 -9.68 -10.39
N PHE A 69 -6.83 -10.16 -9.42
CA PHE A 69 -8.10 -10.82 -9.67
C PHE A 69 -9.15 -9.89 -10.27
N SER A 70 -9.24 -8.63 -9.82
CA SER A 70 -10.16 -7.66 -10.43
C SER A 70 -9.78 -7.32 -11.87
N PHE A 71 -8.49 -7.14 -12.16
CA PHE A 71 -8.00 -6.91 -13.53
C PHE A 71 -8.29 -8.10 -14.45
N GLU A 72 -8.08 -9.34 -13.99
CA GLU A 72 -8.46 -10.55 -14.74
C GLU A 72 -9.96 -10.63 -15.01
N ILE A 73 -10.79 -10.39 -13.99
CA ILE A 73 -12.24 -10.51 -14.11
C ILE A 73 -12.81 -9.43 -15.03
N PHE A 74 -12.39 -8.17 -14.90
CA PHE A 74 -12.90 -7.11 -15.79
C PHE A 74 -12.57 -7.35 -17.27
N GLN A 75 -11.42 -7.97 -17.60
CA GLN A 75 -11.12 -8.40 -18.97
C GLN A 75 -12.01 -9.56 -19.43
N LYS A 76 -12.24 -10.57 -18.57
CA LYS A 76 -13.03 -11.77 -18.89
C LYS A 76 -14.54 -11.49 -18.97
N VAL A 77 -15.01 -10.39 -18.38
CA VAL A 77 -16.43 -10.01 -18.27
C VAL A 77 -16.83 -8.89 -19.25
N ASP A 78 -15.91 -8.32 -20.04
CA ASP A 78 -16.24 -7.29 -21.03
C ASP A 78 -17.09 -7.85 -22.19
N LEU A 79 -18.42 -7.77 -22.01
CA LEU A 79 -19.41 -8.22 -22.98
C LEU A 79 -19.41 -7.42 -24.30
N SER A 80 -18.74 -6.26 -24.36
CA SER A 80 -18.57 -5.52 -25.62
C SER A 80 -17.53 -6.18 -26.55
N ALA A 81 -16.54 -6.88 -25.97
CA ALA A 81 -15.54 -7.67 -26.69
C ALA A 81 -16.01 -9.11 -27.01
N ILE A 82 -17.12 -9.56 -26.42
CA ILE A 82 -17.62 -10.95 -26.49
C ILE A 82 -18.71 -11.10 -27.56
N PRO A 83 -18.44 -11.80 -28.69
CA PRO A 83 -19.42 -12.00 -29.77
C PRO A 83 -20.65 -12.80 -29.32
N PRO A 84 -21.83 -12.64 -29.95
CA PRO A 84 -23.03 -13.41 -29.61
C PRO A 84 -22.89 -14.95 -29.72
N THR A 85 -21.85 -15.43 -30.39
CA THR A 85 -21.51 -16.86 -30.57
C THR A 85 -20.48 -17.40 -29.57
N SER A 86 -20.12 -16.62 -28.55
CA SER A 86 -19.12 -16.96 -27.53
C SER A 86 -19.45 -18.20 -26.70
N ASN A 87 -18.43 -18.87 -26.16
CA ASN A 87 -18.64 -19.94 -25.19
C ASN A 87 -19.24 -19.41 -23.87
N MET A 88 -20.52 -19.68 -23.66
CA MET A 88 -21.28 -19.28 -22.47
C MET A 88 -20.71 -19.82 -21.15
N SER A 89 -19.97 -20.94 -21.15
CA SER A 89 -19.34 -21.47 -19.92
C SER A 89 -18.21 -20.55 -19.42
N SER A 90 -17.43 -19.97 -20.33
CA SER A 90 -16.34 -19.05 -20.00
C SER A 90 -16.87 -17.74 -19.43
N PHE A 91 -18.00 -17.26 -19.97
CA PHE A 91 -18.70 -16.10 -19.41
C PHE A 91 -19.29 -16.40 -18.02
N GLN A 92 -19.92 -17.58 -17.83
CA GLN A 92 -20.47 -17.97 -16.53
C GLN A 92 -19.39 -18.07 -15.44
N GLU A 93 -18.22 -18.64 -15.77
CA GLU A 93 -17.05 -18.68 -14.88
C GLU A 93 -16.59 -17.26 -14.50
N ALA A 94 -16.48 -16.37 -15.48
CA ALA A 94 -16.08 -14.98 -15.27
C ALA A 94 -17.09 -14.20 -14.41
N PHE A 95 -18.39 -14.42 -14.60
CA PHE A 95 -19.46 -13.82 -13.80
C PHE A 95 -19.46 -14.35 -12.35
N MET A 96 -19.26 -15.66 -12.14
CA MET A 96 -19.04 -16.23 -10.80
C MET A 96 -17.79 -15.65 -10.13
N GLY A 97 -16.74 -15.39 -10.92
CA GLY A 97 -15.54 -14.68 -10.46
C GLY A 97 -15.82 -13.24 -10.03
N LEU A 98 -16.67 -12.51 -10.75
CA LEU A 98 -17.14 -11.16 -10.38
C LEU A 98 -17.97 -11.19 -9.09
N GLN A 99 -18.85 -12.18 -8.92
CA GLN A 99 -19.60 -12.36 -7.67
C GLN A 99 -18.66 -12.65 -6.48
N LYS A 100 -17.65 -13.52 -6.67
CA LYS A 100 -16.62 -13.79 -5.66
C LYS A 100 -15.84 -12.52 -5.31
N LEU A 101 -15.38 -11.77 -6.32
CA LEU A 101 -14.67 -10.50 -6.15
C LEU A 101 -15.51 -9.50 -5.34
N MET A 102 -16.79 -9.32 -5.68
CA MET A 102 -17.71 -8.43 -4.97
C MET A 102 -17.86 -8.82 -3.50
N SER A 103 -17.98 -10.11 -3.20
CA SER A 103 -18.05 -10.62 -1.82
C SER A 103 -16.73 -10.34 -1.06
N THR A 104 -15.59 -10.69 -1.65
CA THR A 104 -14.26 -10.50 -1.04
C THR A 104 -13.95 -9.02 -0.78
N VAL A 105 -14.29 -8.13 -1.73
CA VAL A 105 -14.08 -6.68 -1.59
C VAL A 105 -14.98 -6.09 -0.50
N ASN A 106 -16.24 -6.50 -0.42
CA ASN A 106 -17.14 -6.04 0.65
C ASN A 106 -16.72 -6.56 2.04
N GLU A 107 -16.25 -7.80 2.16
CA GLU A 107 -15.81 -8.40 3.42
C GLU A 107 -14.57 -7.70 4.00
N ILE A 108 -13.52 -7.50 3.19
CA ILE A 108 -12.31 -6.78 3.62
C ILE A 108 -12.61 -5.29 3.90
N LEU A 109 -13.45 -4.65 3.07
CA LEU A 109 -13.81 -3.25 3.24
C LEU A 109 -14.56 -3.03 4.57
N ALA A 110 -15.54 -3.88 4.89
CA ALA A 110 -16.25 -3.81 6.17
C ALA A 110 -15.29 -3.99 7.37
N GLY A 111 -14.38 -4.96 7.29
CA GLY A 111 -13.37 -5.19 8.34
C GLY A 111 -12.43 -3.99 8.54
N ILE A 112 -11.95 -3.37 7.45
CA ILE A 112 -11.08 -2.18 7.53
C ILE A 112 -11.87 -0.96 8.02
N GLN A 113 -13.11 -0.75 7.54
CA GLN A 113 -13.96 0.35 7.99
C GLN A 113 -14.25 0.28 9.49
N GLN A 114 -14.53 -0.92 10.03
CA GLN A 114 -14.78 -1.12 11.45
C GLN A 114 -13.55 -0.74 12.31
N VAL A 115 -12.34 -1.13 11.87
CA VAL A 115 -11.07 -0.74 12.51
C VAL A 115 -10.80 0.76 12.40
N LEU A 116 -11.18 1.42 11.31
CA LEU A 116 -10.91 2.84 11.08
C LEU A 116 -11.83 3.79 11.87
N VAL A 117 -12.93 3.30 12.46
CA VAL A 117 -13.80 4.08 13.36
C VAL A 117 -13.00 4.76 14.48
N PRO A 118 -13.20 6.06 14.78
CA PRO A 118 -12.55 6.71 15.92
C PRO A 118 -12.87 6.01 17.24
N ASN A 119 -11.83 5.69 18.01
CA ASN A 119 -11.92 4.87 19.23
C ASN A 119 -12.31 3.39 18.99
N SER A 120 -11.99 2.85 17.81
CA SER A 120 -12.02 1.41 17.51
C SER A 120 -11.37 0.57 18.61
N SER A 121 -12.05 -0.46 19.08
CA SER A 121 -11.60 -1.34 20.15
C SER A 121 -10.91 -2.59 19.61
N PHE A 122 -10.33 -3.40 20.50
CA PHE A 122 -9.84 -4.75 20.18
C PHE A 122 -10.94 -5.65 19.58
N GLN A 123 -12.23 -5.44 19.91
CA GLN A 123 -13.32 -6.25 19.35
C GLN A 123 -13.51 -6.01 17.85
N ASP A 124 -13.21 -4.79 17.38
CA ASP A 124 -13.43 -4.34 16.01
C ASP A 124 -12.42 -4.96 15.01
N VAL A 125 -11.31 -5.49 15.52
CA VAL A 125 -10.28 -6.18 14.72
C VAL A 125 -10.72 -7.56 14.26
N TRP A 126 -11.67 -8.20 14.93
CA TRP A 126 -11.99 -9.62 14.68
C TRP A 126 -12.52 -9.93 13.28
N ALA A 127 -13.18 -8.98 12.61
CA ALA A 127 -13.60 -9.15 11.22
C ALA A 127 -12.39 -9.19 10.29
N LEU A 128 -11.53 -8.17 10.35
CA LEU A 128 -10.30 -8.07 9.55
C LEU A 128 -9.32 -9.23 9.86
N TYR A 129 -9.16 -9.58 11.14
CA TYR A 129 -8.32 -10.70 11.56
C TYR A 129 -8.74 -12.01 10.91
N ARG A 130 -10.01 -12.40 11.05
CA ARG A 130 -10.53 -13.66 10.47
C ARG A 130 -10.39 -13.66 8.95
N PHE A 131 -10.69 -12.54 8.30
CA PHE A 131 -10.52 -12.42 6.86
C PHE A 131 -9.07 -12.67 6.44
N LEU A 132 -8.10 -12.03 7.11
CA LEU A 132 -6.68 -12.22 6.79
C LEU A 132 -6.20 -13.65 7.11
N THR A 133 -6.58 -14.25 8.24
CA THR A 133 -6.14 -15.62 8.59
C THR A 133 -6.80 -16.73 7.77
N ASN A 134 -8.02 -16.50 7.29
CA ASN A 134 -8.75 -17.49 6.48
C ASN A 134 -8.40 -17.41 4.99
N ASN A 135 -7.74 -16.35 4.54
CA ASN A 135 -7.34 -16.19 3.15
C ASN A 135 -6.13 -17.07 2.84
N GLU A 136 -6.26 -17.96 1.84
CA GLU A 136 -5.27 -19.00 1.49
C GLU A 136 -3.86 -18.46 1.15
N VAL A 137 -3.77 -17.14 0.93
CA VAL A 137 -2.53 -16.36 0.83
C VAL A 137 -1.58 -16.58 2.01
N ASN A 138 -2.14 -16.64 3.22
CA ASN A 138 -1.41 -16.33 4.45
C ASN A 138 -1.04 -17.57 5.28
N ASN A 139 -1.17 -18.77 4.70
CA ASN A 139 -0.92 -20.05 5.36
C ASN A 139 0.47 -20.19 6.02
N SER A 140 1.47 -19.42 5.57
CA SER A 140 2.81 -19.33 6.17
C SER A 140 2.89 -18.39 7.38
N THR A 141 2.16 -17.27 7.35
CA THR A 141 2.44 -16.09 8.18
C THR A 141 1.42 -15.98 9.30
N LYS A 142 1.78 -16.52 10.47
CA LYS A 142 0.91 -16.57 11.64
C LYS A 142 1.14 -15.36 12.55
N PHE A 143 0.05 -14.67 12.89
CA PHE A 143 -0.02 -13.60 13.88
C PHE A 143 -1.34 -13.71 14.64
N THR A 144 -1.44 -13.06 15.80
CA THR A 144 -2.66 -13.02 16.62
C THR A 144 -3.52 -11.79 16.32
N ALA A 145 -4.77 -11.79 16.77
CA ALA A 145 -5.62 -10.61 16.71
C ALA A 145 -5.05 -9.43 17.53
N GLU A 146 -4.27 -9.73 18.58
CA GLU A 146 -3.62 -8.74 19.45
C GLU A 146 -2.44 -8.07 18.74
N GLU A 147 -1.59 -8.84 18.06
CA GLU A 147 -0.50 -8.30 17.24
C GLU A 147 -1.04 -7.46 16.06
N LEU A 148 -2.17 -7.87 15.47
CA LEU A 148 -2.86 -7.08 14.45
C LEU A 148 -3.41 -5.76 15.03
N TYR A 149 -4.05 -5.79 16.20
CA TYR A 149 -4.55 -4.58 16.87
C TYR A 149 -3.44 -3.60 17.26
N ASP A 150 -2.33 -4.10 17.80
CA ASP A 150 -1.14 -3.30 18.13
C ASP A 150 -0.54 -2.64 16.87
N CYS A 151 -0.36 -3.41 15.79
CA CYS A 151 0.10 -2.91 14.50
C CYS A 151 -0.79 -1.77 13.97
N ILE A 152 -2.10 -2.01 13.83
CA ILE A 152 -3.03 -1.04 13.21
C ILE A 152 -3.45 0.11 14.14
N SER A 153 -3.07 0.06 15.42
CA SER A 153 -3.19 1.18 16.36
C SER A 153 -2.12 2.25 16.11
N GLN A 154 -1.00 1.92 15.47
CA GLN A 154 0.00 2.92 15.10
C GLN A 154 -0.50 3.81 13.95
N GLU A 155 -0.25 5.11 14.06
CA GLU A 155 -0.67 6.13 13.09
C GLU A 155 -0.20 5.82 11.65
N ILE A 156 1.01 5.27 11.48
CA ILE A 156 1.55 4.93 10.15
C ILE A 156 0.73 3.84 9.46
N TYR A 157 0.43 2.73 10.14
CA TYR A 157 -0.36 1.63 9.56
C TYR A 157 -1.84 2.01 9.44
N ARG A 158 -2.38 2.76 10.40
CA ARG A 158 -3.75 3.30 10.33
C ARG A 158 -3.94 4.25 9.14
N THR A 159 -2.94 5.10 8.85
CA THR A 159 -2.94 5.99 7.69
C THR A 159 -2.89 5.20 6.38
N ARG A 160 -2.02 4.18 6.28
CA ARG A 160 -1.96 3.30 5.10
C ARG A 160 -3.28 2.54 4.88
N LEU A 161 -3.89 2.03 5.96
CA LEU A 161 -5.22 1.39 5.91
C LEU A 161 -6.31 2.37 5.45
N SER A 162 -6.25 3.64 5.83
CA SER A 162 -7.20 4.67 5.36
C SER A 162 -7.09 4.89 3.85
N VAL A 163 -5.88 4.94 3.29
CA VAL A 163 -5.66 5.01 1.84
C VAL A 163 -6.18 3.76 1.12
N GLY A 164 -5.87 2.57 1.64
CA GLY A 164 -6.38 1.29 1.11
C GLY A 164 -7.91 1.18 1.20
N CYS A 165 -8.53 1.70 2.27
CA CYS A 165 -9.98 1.78 2.41
C CYS A 165 -10.61 2.66 1.33
N GLY A 166 -10.02 3.83 1.03
CA GLY A 166 -10.45 4.70 -0.07
C GLY A 166 -10.40 4.00 -1.43
N GLN A 167 -9.29 3.31 -1.70
CA GLN A 167 -9.11 2.52 -2.93
C GLN A 167 -10.07 1.32 -3.02
N LEU A 168 -10.38 0.64 -1.89
CA LEU A 168 -11.38 -0.42 -1.83
C LEU A 168 -12.79 0.10 -2.10
N MET A 169 -13.18 1.25 -1.56
CA MET A 169 -14.49 1.85 -1.86
C MET A 169 -14.64 2.19 -3.34
N GLN A 170 -13.56 2.65 -3.99
CA GLN A 170 -13.55 2.86 -5.44
C GLN A 170 -13.69 1.54 -6.21
N LEU A 171 -12.94 0.49 -5.83
CA LEU A 171 -13.04 -0.82 -6.45
C LEU A 171 -14.43 -1.45 -6.25
N GLU A 172 -15.01 -1.35 -5.05
CA GLU A 172 -16.34 -1.86 -4.69
C GLU A 172 -17.42 -1.23 -5.58
N HIS A 173 -17.39 0.10 -5.72
CA HIS A 173 -18.26 0.83 -6.64
C HIS A 173 -18.09 0.37 -8.09
N THR A 174 -16.85 0.22 -8.58
CA THR A 174 -16.56 -0.26 -9.94
C THR A 174 -17.05 -1.70 -10.17
N VAL A 175 -16.86 -2.59 -9.18
CA VAL A 175 -17.35 -3.97 -9.22
C VAL A 175 -18.88 -4.02 -9.25
N ARG A 176 -19.57 -3.20 -8.44
CA ARG A 176 -21.04 -3.09 -8.48
C ARG A 176 -21.54 -2.60 -9.84
N GLN A 177 -20.96 -1.53 -10.38
CA GLN A 177 -21.35 -1.02 -11.71
C GLN A 177 -21.10 -2.03 -12.83
N CYS A 178 -20.00 -2.78 -12.77
CA CYS A 178 -19.73 -3.88 -13.69
C CYS A 178 -20.82 -4.96 -13.57
N TYR A 179 -21.15 -5.39 -12.34
CA TYR A 179 -22.17 -6.41 -12.08
C TYR A 179 -23.57 -6.00 -12.57
N GLU A 180 -23.98 -4.75 -12.35
CA GLU A 180 -25.25 -4.20 -12.82
C GLU A 180 -25.32 -4.12 -14.36
N SER A 181 -24.25 -3.64 -15.01
CA SER A 181 -24.14 -3.59 -16.47
C SER A 181 -24.21 -5.00 -17.10
N VAL A 182 -23.52 -5.96 -16.50
CA VAL A 182 -23.46 -7.35 -16.95
C VAL A 182 -24.80 -8.05 -16.79
N LEU A 183 -25.51 -7.85 -15.66
CA LEU A 183 -26.88 -8.35 -15.48
C LEU A 183 -27.86 -7.78 -16.52
N LEU A 184 -27.73 -6.48 -16.86
CA LEU A 184 -28.54 -5.86 -17.90
C LEU A 184 -28.28 -6.49 -19.26
N GLU A 185 -27.02 -6.74 -19.61
CA GLU A 185 -26.66 -7.31 -20.91
C GLU A 185 -26.96 -8.82 -21.04
N ILE A 186 -26.82 -9.60 -19.95
CA ILE A 186 -27.35 -10.98 -19.86
C ILE A 186 -28.84 -10.99 -20.25
N LYS A 187 -29.62 -10.07 -19.68
CA LYS A 187 -31.05 -9.93 -19.92
C LYS A 187 -31.35 -9.46 -21.35
N ASN A 188 -30.57 -8.52 -21.90
CA ASN A 188 -30.70 -8.08 -23.30
C ASN A 188 -30.46 -9.22 -24.29
N ARG A 189 -29.51 -10.12 -23.99
CA ARG A 189 -29.17 -11.29 -24.82
C ARG A 189 -30.11 -12.48 -24.63
N GLY A 190 -31.07 -12.41 -23.72
CA GLY A 190 -31.98 -13.52 -23.40
C GLY A 190 -31.27 -14.74 -22.79
N TRP A 191 -30.20 -14.50 -22.03
CA TRP A 191 -29.43 -15.53 -21.33
C TRP A 191 -30.01 -15.88 -19.94
N PHE A 192 -31.16 -15.29 -19.58
CA PHE A 192 -31.95 -15.48 -18.36
C PHE A 192 -33.43 -15.20 -18.65
#